data_AF-A0A9E5NDH7-F1
#
_entry.id   AF-A0A9E5NDH7-F1
#
_cell.length_a   1.000
_cell.length_b   1.000
_cell.length_c   1.000
_cell.angle_alpha   90.00
_cell.angle_beta   90.00
_cell.angle_gamma   90.00
#
_symmetry.space_group_name_H-M   'P 1'
#
loop_
_entity.id
_entity.type
_entity.pdbx_description
1 polymer ?
#
loop_
_entity_poly.entity_id
_entity_poly.type
_entity_poly.pdbx_seq_one_letter_code
_entity_poly.pdbx_strand_id
1 'polypeptide(L)'
;VHFQSVISDFRDAPQYADALVRLGDCMMARGNLDSAGALFQRALKDPKADVRHEELTFKLIEIDFYRGDLEQALDGYNGLIAEFPKGLFVNNALERVIVIGDNQELDRPLLAKFAQALLDNVQGNVDSAIRKLDGLISAKSPKLSDLAQLEKAKILKG
;
A
#
# COMPACT_ATOMS: atom_id res chain seq x y z
N VAL A 1 -26.61 30.13 -1.45
CA VAL A 1 -25.22 30.60 -1.21
C VAL A 1 -24.52 29.96 0.00
N HIS A 2 -25.12 28.98 0.71
CA HIS A 2 -24.55 28.45 1.98
C HIS A 2 -23.85 27.08 1.91
N PHE A 3 -23.77 26.41 0.76
CA PHE A 3 -23.13 25.08 0.69
C PHE A 3 -21.59 25.12 0.70
N GLN A 4 -20.98 26.23 0.26
CA GLN A 4 -19.52 26.37 0.27
C GLN A 4 -18.95 26.59 1.67
N SER A 5 -19.70 27.19 2.62
CA SER A 5 -19.21 27.35 4.00
C SER A 5 -19.20 26.04 4.76
N VAL A 6 -20.24 25.20 4.60
CA VAL A 6 -20.32 23.89 5.27
C VAL A 6 -19.18 22.97 4.82
N ILE A 7 -18.85 22.93 3.53
CA ILE A 7 -17.72 22.14 3.01
C ILE A 7 -16.37 22.68 3.52
N SER A 8 -16.28 23.99 3.81
CA SER A 8 -15.10 24.61 4.41
C SER A 8 -14.97 24.25 5.90
N ASP A 9 -16.08 24.29 6.65
CA ASP A 9 -16.09 24.02 8.10
C ASP A 9 -15.73 22.55 8.40
N PHE A 10 -16.10 21.61 7.53
CA PHE A 10 -15.68 20.21 7.65
C PHE A 10 -14.22 19.98 7.26
N ARG A 11 -13.60 20.83 6.41
CA ARG A 11 -12.19 20.69 6.02
C ARG A 11 -11.25 21.07 7.17
N ASP A 12 -11.69 21.94 8.08
CA ASP A 12 -10.90 22.37 9.23
C ASP A 12 -11.05 21.45 10.46
N ALA A 13 -11.94 20.47 10.40
CA ALA A 13 -12.09 19.48 11.46
C ALA A 13 -10.88 18.53 11.50
N PRO A 14 -10.22 18.32 12.65
CA PRO A 14 -9.10 17.36 12.78
C PRO A 14 -9.43 15.95 12.27
N GLN A 15 -10.72 15.60 12.21
CA GLN A 15 -11.22 14.29 11.81
C GLN A 15 -11.39 14.14 10.28
N TYR A 16 -11.19 15.20 9.50
CA TYR A 16 -11.42 15.19 8.07
C TYR A 16 -10.39 14.35 7.31
N ALA A 17 -9.10 14.53 7.59
CA ALA A 17 -8.04 13.69 7.05
C ALA A 17 -8.28 12.21 7.43
N ASP A 18 -8.66 11.93 8.68
CA ASP A 18 -8.99 10.60 9.17
C ASP A 18 -10.15 9.95 8.42
N ALA A 19 -11.21 10.71 8.15
CA ALA A 19 -12.35 10.22 7.38
C ALA A 19 -11.95 9.90 5.93
N LEU A 20 -11.10 10.73 5.32
CA LEU A 20 -10.55 10.49 3.98
C LEU A 20 -9.67 9.24 3.95
N VAL A 21 -8.81 9.03 4.94
CA VAL A 21 -7.97 7.82 5.07
C VAL A 21 -8.86 6.58 5.17
N ARG A 22 -9.82 6.58 6.11
CA ARG A 22 -10.73 5.43 6.31
C ARG A 22 -11.56 5.14 5.07
N LEU A 23 -12.02 6.17 4.37
CA LEU A 23 -12.75 5.99 3.11
C LEU A 23 -11.83 5.45 2.02
N GLY A 24 -10.57 5.91 1.95
CA GLY A 24 -9.56 5.38 1.04
C GLY A 24 -9.29 3.90 1.27
N ASP A 25 -9.13 3.49 2.53
CA ASP A 25 -8.97 2.08 2.92
C ASP A 25 -10.19 1.24 2.50
N CYS A 26 -11.41 1.78 2.70
CA CYS A 26 -12.63 1.11 2.22
C CYS A 26 -12.66 0.95 0.69
N MET A 27 -12.14 1.93 -0.06
CA MET A 27 -12.06 1.86 -1.52
C MET A 27 -11.02 0.82 -1.96
N MET A 28 -9.87 0.74 -1.30
CA MET A 28 -8.89 -0.34 -1.55
C MET A 28 -9.48 -1.71 -1.27
N ALA A 29 -10.20 -1.86 -0.16
CA ALA A 29 -10.85 -3.12 0.20
C ALA A 29 -11.93 -3.53 -0.82
N ARG A 30 -12.49 -2.58 -1.57
CA ARG A 30 -13.41 -2.82 -2.69
C ARG A 30 -12.71 -2.98 -4.04
N GLY A 31 -11.38 -2.95 -4.07
CA GLY A 31 -10.58 -3.01 -5.30
C GLY A 31 -10.60 -1.74 -6.15
N ASN A 32 -11.14 -0.63 -5.64
CA ASN A 32 -11.16 0.65 -6.34
C ASN A 32 -9.93 1.48 -6.00
N LEU A 33 -8.80 1.11 -6.62
CA LEU A 33 -7.49 1.73 -6.37
C LEU A 33 -7.46 3.21 -6.78
N ASP A 34 -8.17 3.59 -7.84
CA ASP A 34 -8.23 4.98 -8.31
C ASP A 34 -8.89 5.90 -7.29
N SER A 35 -10.04 5.46 -6.75
CA SER A 35 -10.76 6.24 -5.73
C SER A 35 -9.99 6.29 -4.42
N ALA A 36 -9.33 5.19 -4.04
CA ALA A 36 -8.45 5.17 -2.87
C ALA A 36 -7.32 6.21 -3.01
N GLY A 37 -6.64 6.22 -4.15
CA GLY A 37 -5.54 7.15 -4.41
C GLY A 37 -5.99 8.61 -4.36
N ALA A 38 -7.13 8.93 -4.97
CA ALA A 38 -7.69 10.29 -4.92
C ALA A 38 -8.00 10.75 -3.48
N LEU A 39 -8.48 9.84 -2.63
CA LEU A 39 -8.78 10.13 -1.22
C LEU A 39 -7.51 10.32 -0.39
N PHE A 40 -6.51 9.46 -0.56
CA PHE A 40 -5.22 9.60 0.13
C PHE A 40 -4.49 10.87 -0.30
N GLN A 41 -4.47 11.22 -1.59
CA GLN A 41 -3.89 12.48 -2.07
C GLN A 41 -4.60 13.71 -1.46
N ARG A 42 -5.93 13.64 -1.29
CA ARG A 42 -6.69 14.70 -0.64
C ARG A 42 -6.39 14.79 0.85
N ALA A 43 -6.18 13.67 1.53
CA ALA A 43 -5.76 13.62 2.92
C ALA A 43 -4.34 14.18 3.10
N LEU A 44 -3.40 13.84 2.21
CA LEU A 44 -2.01 14.29 2.26
C LEU A 44 -1.88 15.81 2.08
N LYS A 45 -2.79 16.43 1.33
CA LYS A 45 -2.86 17.89 1.14
C LYS A 45 -3.40 18.65 2.36
N ASP A 46 -3.92 17.95 3.37
CA ASP A 46 -4.34 18.55 4.62
C ASP A 46 -3.10 18.90 5.46
N PRO A 47 -2.85 20.17 5.80
CA PRO A 47 -1.71 20.57 6.62
C PRO A 47 -1.67 19.90 8.00
N LYS A 48 -2.81 19.35 8.48
CA LYS A 48 -2.92 18.65 9.76
C LYS A 48 -2.58 17.16 9.66
N ALA A 49 -2.31 16.64 8.46
CA ALA A 49 -1.95 15.25 8.22
C ALA A 49 -0.49 14.90 8.59
N ASP A 50 0.25 15.82 9.21
CA ASP A 50 1.69 15.70 9.52
C ASP A 50 2.04 14.37 10.21
N VAL A 51 1.24 13.95 11.20
CA VAL A 51 1.46 12.69 11.94
C VAL A 51 1.26 11.43 11.07
N ARG A 52 0.53 11.53 9.95
CA ARG A 52 0.24 10.42 9.03
C ARG A 52 0.86 10.59 7.66
N HIS A 53 1.79 11.54 7.51
CA HIS A 53 2.41 11.84 6.22
C HIS A 53 3.08 10.59 5.64
N GLU A 54 3.86 9.88 6.46
CA GLU A 54 4.50 8.62 6.07
C GLU A 54 3.48 7.53 5.66
N GLU A 55 2.44 7.32 6.47
CA GLU A 55 1.41 6.29 6.22
C GLU A 55 0.70 6.54 4.87
N LEU A 56 0.29 7.79 4.63
CA LEU A 56 -0.40 8.19 3.41
C LEU A 56 0.51 8.08 2.20
N THR A 57 1.77 8.49 2.32
CA THR A 57 2.78 8.32 1.27
C THR A 57 2.97 6.84 0.96
N PHE A 58 3.12 5.98 1.97
CA PHE A 58 3.23 4.52 1.78
C PHE A 58 2.01 3.94 1.06
N LYS A 59 0.79 4.27 1.49
CA LYS A 59 -0.46 3.79 0.87
C LYS A 59 -0.59 4.24 -0.59
N LEU A 60 -0.13 5.44 -0.93
CA LEU A 60 -0.12 5.92 -2.32
C LEU A 60 0.86 5.11 -3.18
N ILE A 61 2.05 4.81 -2.68
CA ILE A 61 3.04 4.00 -3.40
C ILE A 61 2.54 2.55 -3.57
N GLU A 62 1.87 1.99 -2.56
CA GLU A 62 1.27 0.65 -2.64
C GLU A 62 0.19 0.55 -3.74
N ILE A 63 -0.50 1.65 -4.07
CA ILE A 63 -1.44 1.67 -5.21
C ILE A 63 -0.71 1.40 -6.53
N ASP A 64 0.43 2.05 -6.76
CA ASP A 64 1.23 1.83 -7.97
C ASP A 64 1.78 0.40 -8.00
N PHE A 65 2.20 -0.10 -6.84
CA PHE A 65 2.63 -1.50 -6.69
C PHE A 65 1.51 -2.49 -7.05
N TYR A 66 0.28 -2.27 -6.56
CA TYR A 66 -0.85 -3.15 -6.88
C TYR A 66 -1.32 -3.05 -8.32
N ARG A 67 -1.11 -1.91 -9.00
CA ARG A 67 -1.33 -1.77 -10.44
C ARG A 67 -0.26 -2.47 -11.28
N GLY A 68 0.88 -2.81 -10.68
CA GLY A 68 2.03 -3.36 -11.38
C GLY A 68 2.92 -2.28 -12.01
N ASP A 69 2.75 -1.02 -11.62
CA ASP A 69 3.58 0.12 -12.02
C ASP A 69 4.89 0.10 -11.21
N LEU A 70 5.66 -0.98 -11.36
CA LEU A 70 6.78 -1.34 -10.47
C LEU A 70 7.90 -0.30 -10.44
N GLU A 71 8.14 0.40 -11.54
CA GLU A 71 9.15 1.47 -11.62
C GLU A 71 8.74 2.67 -10.75
N GLN A 72 7.49 3.14 -10.89
CA GLN A 72 6.94 4.22 -10.06
C GLN A 72 6.89 3.83 -8.59
N ALA A 73 6.47 2.60 -8.30
CA ALA A 73 6.45 2.07 -6.94
C ALA A 73 7.86 2.04 -6.32
N LEU A 74 8.86 1.55 -7.07
CA LEU A 74 10.25 1.47 -6.61
C LEU A 74 10.82 2.86 -6.30
N ASP A 75 10.61 3.83 -7.19
CA ASP A 75 11.04 5.22 -6.97
C ASP A 75 10.35 5.81 -5.74
N GLY A 76 9.05 5.57 -5.59
CA GLY A 76 8.26 5.99 -4.44
C GLY A 76 8.78 5.43 -3.12
N TYR A 77 9.04 4.12 -3.05
CA TYR A 77 9.57 3.49 -1.83
C TYR A 77 10.94 4.02 -1.46
N ASN A 78 11.85 4.21 -2.43
CA ASN A 78 13.16 4.80 -2.18
C ASN A 78 13.03 6.24 -1.64
N GLY A 79 12.11 7.02 -2.19
CA GLY A 79 11.78 8.36 -1.69
C GLY A 79 11.28 8.34 -0.25
N LEU A 80 10.33 7.46 0.07
CA LEU A 80 9.79 7.30 1.43
C LEU A 80 10.88 6.92 2.43
N ILE A 81 11.77 5.98 2.08
CA ILE A 81 12.87 5.55 2.94
C ILE A 81 13.84 6.73 3.22
N ALA A 82 14.11 7.55 2.21
CA ALA A 82 14.97 8.72 2.35
C ALA A 82 14.33 9.83 3.20
N GLU A 83 13.02 10.05 3.04
CA GLU A 83 12.27 11.07 3.76
C GLU A 83 12.01 10.69 5.23
N PHE A 84 11.71 9.42 5.51
CA PHE A 84 11.35 8.92 6.82
C PHE A 84 12.28 7.81 7.31
N PRO A 85 13.60 7.97 7.45
CA PRO A 85 14.55 6.87 7.68
C PRO A 85 14.34 6.06 9.00
N LYS A 86 13.48 6.54 9.91
CA LYS A 86 13.08 5.86 11.16
C LYS A 86 11.57 5.68 11.28
N GLY A 87 10.86 5.84 10.17
CA GLY A 87 9.42 5.76 10.10
C GLY A 87 8.90 4.33 10.28
N LEU A 88 7.61 4.21 10.56
CA LEU A 88 6.93 2.95 10.85
C LEU A 88 6.78 2.05 9.61
N PHE A 89 6.75 2.63 8.42
CA PHE A 89 6.54 1.95 7.14
C PHE A 89 7.85 1.70 6.37
N VAL A 90 8.99 2.16 6.87
CA VAL A 90 10.32 1.95 6.26
C VAL A 90 10.64 0.48 6.05
N ASN A 91 10.37 -0.36 7.04
CA ASN A 91 10.66 -1.79 6.93
C ASN A 91 9.80 -2.44 5.83
N ASN A 92 8.52 -2.06 5.74
CA ASN A 92 7.65 -2.50 4.67
C ASN A 92 8.17 -2.01 3.30
N ALA A 93 8.55 -0.73 3.19
CA ALA A 93 9.12 -0.18 1.96
C ALA A 93 10.41 -0.90 1.54
N LEU A 94 11.30 -1.21 2.47
CA LEU A 94 12.53 -1.99 2.21
C LEU A 94 12.20 -3.40 1.70
N GLU A 95 11.21 -4.09 2.30
CA GLU A 95 10.73 -5.38 1.80
C GLU A 95 10.25 -5.25 0.34
N ARG A 96 9.55 -4.17 -0.01
CA ARG A 96 9.10 -3.91 -1.40
C ARG A 96 10.25 -3.57 -2.35
N VAL A 97 11.24 -2.78 -1.93
CA VAL A 97 12.42 -2.47 -2.76
C VAL A 97 13.19 -3.75 -3.09
N ILE A 98 13.41 -4.61 -2.09
CA ILE A 98 14.10 -5.90 -2.28
C ILE A 98 13.33 -6.75 -3.30
N VAL A 99 12.00 -6.85 -3.13
CA VAL A 99 11.19 -7.70 -4.03
C VAL A 99 11.17 -7.14 -5.45
N ILE A 100 11.04 -5.82 -5.65
CA ILE A 100 10.97 -5.25 -7.00
C ILE A 100 12.33 -5.28 -7.70
N GLY A 101 13.41 -4.90 -7.01
CA GLY A 101 14.75 -4.77 -7.59
C GLY A 101 15.36 -6.10 -8.04
N ASP A 102 15.12 -7.18 -7.30
CA ASP A 102 15.72 -8.49 -7.61
C ASP A 102 14.99 -9.29 -8.70
N ASN A 103 13.81 -8.84 -9.16
CA ASN A 103 12.91 -9.61 -10.02
C ASN A 103 12.63 -8.94 -11.40
N GLN A 104 13.50 -8.05 -11.86
CA GLN A 104 13.22 -7.20 -13.03
C GLN A 104 13.07 -7.92 -14.38
N GLU A 105 13.65 -9.11 -14.60
CA GLU A 105 13.63 -9.75 -15.94
C GLU A 105 13.04 -11.18 -16.04
N LEU A 106 13.03 -12.00 -14.99
CA LEU A 106 12.44 -13.36 -15.07
C LEU A 106 11.16 -13.58 -14.27
N ASP A 107 10.85 -12.72 -13.30
CA ASP A 107 9.86 -13.02 -12.26
C ASP A 107 8.70 -12.01 -12.19
N ARG A 108 8.50 -11.16 -13.21
CA ARG A 108 7.33 -10.24 -13.28
C ARG A 108 5.99 -10.92 -13.02
N PRO A 109 5.70 -12.14 -13.54
CA PRO A 109 4.46 -12.85 -13.21
C PRO A 109 4.35 -13.25 -11.73
N LEU A 110 5.48 -13.58 -11.09
CA LEU A 110 5.53 -13.91 -9.67
C LEU A 110 5.36 -12.64 -8.81
N LEU A 111 5.95 -11.52 -9.21
CA LEU A 111 5.71 -10.22 -8.58
C LEU A 111 4.26 -9.79 -8.68
N ALA A 112 3.64 -9.90 -9.85
CA ALA A 112 2.23 -9.58 -10.02
C ALA A 112 1.35 -10.46 -9.11
N LYS A 113 1.68 -11.75 -9.01
CA LYS A 113 1.00 -12.68 -8.10
C LYS A 113 1.22 -12.32 -6.62
N PHE A 114 2.41 -11.84 -6.26
CA PHE A 114 2.72 -11.35 -4.92
C PHE A 114 1.93 -10.08 -4.58
N ALA A 115 1.93 -9.08 -5.46
CA ALA A 115 1.13 -7.87 -5.33
C ALA A 115 -0.36 -8.19 -5.20
N GLN A 116 -0.88 -9.12 -6.01
CA GLN A 116 -2.27 -9.57 -5.93
C GLN A 116 -2.57 -10.30 -4.61
N ALA A 117 -1.63 -11.08 -4.07
CA ALA A 117 -1.83 -11.74 -2.77
C ALA A 117 -1.96 -10.72 -1.63
N LEU A 118 -1.14 -9.67 -1.67
CA LEU A 118 -1.19 -8.58 -0.69
C LEU A 118 -2.48 -7.75 -0.84
N LEU A 119 -2.89 -7.45 -2.07
CA LEU A 119 -4.16 -6.77 -2.32
C LEU A 119 -5.36 -7.61 -1.88
N ASP A 120 -5.36 -8.92 -2.13
CA ASP A 120 -6.40 -9.83 -1.65
C ASP A 120 -6.51 -9.76 -0.13
N ASN A 121 -5.39 -9.69 0.59
CA ASN A 121 -5.39 -9.54 2.04
C ASN A 121 -6.02 -8.20 2.47
N VAL A 122 -5.66 -7.09 1.79
CA VAL A 122 -6.29 -5.77 2.02
C VAL A 122 -7.80 -5.79 1.78
N GLN A 123 -8.25 -6.57 0.79
CA GLN A 123 -9.66 -6.77 0.46
C GLN A 123 -10.39 -7.72 1.42
N GLY A 124 -9.69 -8.30 2.40
CA GLY A 124 -10.25 -9.32 3.30
C GLY A 124 -10.43 -10.70 2.66
N ASN A 125 -9.91 -10.89 1.43
CA ASN A 125 -9.92 -12.17 0.70
C ASN A 125 -8.78 -13.08 1.18
N VAL A 126 -8.73 -13.36 2.50
CA VAL A 126 -7.61 -14.03 3.19
C VAL A 126 -7.27 -15.39 2.59
N ASP A 127 -8.27 -16.23 2.28
CA ASP A 127 -8.05 -17.54 1.66
C ASP A 127 -7.36 -17.42 0.30
N SER A 128 -7.74 -16.41 -0.48
CA SER A 128 -7.14 -16.15 -1.79
C SER A 128 -5.70 -15.65 -1.64
N ALA A 129 -5.45 -14.76 -0.68
CA ALA A 129 -4.11 -14.28 -0.35
C ALA A 129 -3.19 -15.45 0.01
N ILE A 130 -3.59 -16.31 0.96
CA ILE A 130 -2.79 -17.45 1.42
C ILE A 130 -2.50 -18.42 0.27
N ARG A 131 -3.49 -18.77 -0.56
CA ARG A 131 -3.28 -19.65 -1.72
C ARG A 131 -2.27 -19.07 -2.71
N LYS A 132 -2.31 -17.76 -2.96
CA LYS A 132 -1.35 -17.11 -3.86
C LYS A 132 0.06 -17.14 -3.26
N LEU A 133 0.21 -16.86 -1.97
CA LEU A 133 1.48 -16.94 -1.25
C LEU A 133 2.07 -18.35 -1.26
N ASP A 134 1.27 -19.39 -1.02
CA ASP A 134 1.73 -20.79 -1.07
C ASP A 134 2.27 -21.18 -2.46
N GLY A 135 1.64 -20.66 -3.51
CA GLY A 135 2.13 -20.82 -4.87
C GLY A 135 3.44 -20.09 -5.15
N LEU A 136 3.76 -19.02 -4.42
CA LEU A 136 5.04 -18.30 -4.53
C LEU A 136 6.14 -18.99 -3.73
N ILE A 137 5.80 -19.55 -2.56
CA ILE A 137 6.73 -20.35 -1.74
C ILE A 137 7.22 -21.58 -2.51
N SER A 138 6.35 -22.17 -3.32
CA SER A 138 6.68 -23.32 -4.17
C SER A 138 7.45 -22.94 -5.44
N ALA A 139 7.43 -21.65 -5.81
CA ALA A 139 8.19 -21.14 -6.95
C ALA A 139 9.66 -21.01 -6.55
N LYS A 140 10.59 -21.45 -7.40
CA LYS A 140 12.03 -21.56 -7.09
C LYS A 140 12.77 -20.20 -7.03
N SER A 141 12.16 -19.17 -6.45
CA SER A 141 12.77 -17.88 -6.15
C SER A 141 12.95 -17.77 -4.63
N PRO A 142 14.14 -18.05 -4.08
CA PRO A 142 14.35 -18.16 -2.63
C PRO A 142 13.90 -16.92 -1.85
N LYS A 143 14.28 -15.72 -2.31
CA LYS A 143 13.93 -14.45 -1.63
C LYS A 143 12.43 -14.17 -1.67
N LEU A 144 11.77 -14.42 -2.81
CA LEU A 144 10.32 -14.23 -2.92
C LEU A 144 9.56 -15.26 -2.08
N SER A 145 10.08 -16.49 -1.97
CA SER A 145 9.57 -17.50 -1.05
C SER A 145 9.68 -17.03 0.40
N ASP A 146 10.83 -16.52 0.82
CA ASP A 146 11.05 -16.05 2.20
C ASP A 146 10.09 -14.89 2.55
N LEU A 147 9.94 -13.92 1.63
CA LEU A 147 8.97 -12.83 1.80
C LEU A 147 7.52 -13.32 1.80
N ALA A 148 7.17 -14.27 0.93
CA ALA A 148 5.83 -14.85 0.92
C ALA A 148 5.52 -15.63 2.21
N GLN A 149 6.50 -16.32 2.79
CA GLN A 149 6.37 -16.96 4.11
C GLN A 149 6.17 -15.93 5.22
N LEU A 150 6.94 -14.84 5.19
CA LEU A 150 6.83 -13.75 6.16
C LEU A 150 5.43 -13.11 6.12
N GLU A 151 4.95 -12.75 4.93
CA GLU A 151 3.62 -12.16 4.77
C GLU A 151 2.50 -13.14 5.16
N LYS A 152 2.61 -14.41 4.79
CA LYS A 152 1.66 -15.45 5.24
C LYS A 152 1.65 -15.56 6.76
N ALA A 153 2.80 -15.51 7.43
CA ALA A 153 2.88 -15.56 8.87
C ALA A 153 2.28 -14.31 9.53
N LYS A 154 2.44 -13.11 8.94
CA LYS A 154 1.78 -11.88 9.39
C LYS A 154 0.25 -12.03 9.33
N ILE A 155 -0.28 -12.54 8.21
CA ILE A 155 -1.72 -12.76 8.00
C ILE A 155 -2.30 -13.76 9.02
N LEU A 156 -1.60 -14.86 9.30
CA LEU A 156 -2.09 -15.91 10.21
C LEU A 156 -2.03 -15.52 11.70
N LYS A 157 -1.27 -14.48 12.05
CA LYS A 157 -1.10 -14.01 13.44
C LYS A 157 -1.99 -12.82 13.80
N GLY A 158 -2.57 -12.14 12.80
CA GLY A 158 -3.55 -11.08 12.98
C GLY A 158 -4.96 -11.63 13.13
#